data_AF-A0AAW2XVV2-F1
#
_entry.id   AF-A0AAW2XVV2-F1
#
_cell.length_a   1.000
_cell.length_b   1.000
_cell.length_c   1.000
_cell.angle_alpha   90.00
_cell.angle_beta   90.00
_cell.angle_gamma   90.00
#
_symmetry.space_group_name_H-M   'P 1'
#
loop_
_entity.id
_entity.type
_entity.pdbx_description
1 polymer ?
#
loop_
_entity_poly.entity_id
_entity_poly.type
_entity_poly.pdbx_seq_one_letter_code
_entity_poly.pdbx_strand_id
1 'polypeptide(L)'
;MMVQITSLEEQIASLTVVIGNLLKHVQAHDDQFNKLHERFQSTPALNEFEEQDFSVACNTSKEIPVSTNGFVSVEHVKNTMKEAIAKTYETRVQAFKSYVKPYIKRIEELRMPENYHL
;
A
#
# COMPACT_ATOMS: atom_id res chain seq x y z
N MET A 1 8.45 -47.27 20.83
CA MET A 1 7.74 -46.27 19.99
C MET A 1 6.33 -46.81 19.78
N MET A 2 5.32 -46.22 20.43
CA MET A 2 3.96 -46.76 20.47
C MET A 2 3.20 -46.26 19.23
N VAL A 3 3.01 -47.13 18.24
CA VAL A 3 2.15 -46.83 17.09
C VAL A 3 0.73 -46.93 17.60
N GLN A 4 0.08 -45.78 17.82
CA GLN A 4 -1.36 -45.76 18.06
C GLN A 4 -2.04 -46.15 16.74
N ILE A 5 -2.51 -47.38 16.67
CA ILE A 5 -3.38 -47.85 15.59
C ILE A 5 -4.77 -47.29 15.93
N THR A 6 -5.03 -46.04 15.54
CA THR A 6 -6.40 -45.51 15.59
C THR A 6 -7.25 -46.31 14.61
N SER A 7 -8.46 -46.68 15.04
CA SER A 7 -9.39 -47.46 14.22
C SER A 7 -9.64 -46.74 12.89
N LEU A 8 -9.81 -47.48 11.79
CA LEU A 8 -10.13 -46.91 10.47
C LEU A 8 -11.36 -45.99 10.53
N GLU A 9 -12.32 -46.31 11.39
CA GLU A 9 -13.53 -45.49 11.62
C GLU A 9 -13.20 -44.12 12.23
N GLU A 10 -12.25 -44.07 13.15
CA GLU A 10 -11.80 -42.83 13.80
C GLU A 10 -11.02 -41.94 12.80
N GLN A 11 -10.25 -42.57 11.91
CA GLN A 11 -9.58 -41.86 10.82
C GLN A 11 -10.59 -41.30 9.80
N ILE A 12 -11.62 -42.05 9.45
CA ILE A 12 -12.69 -41.59 8.54
C ILE A 12 -13.48 -40.45 9.18
N ALA A 13 -13.81 -40.53 10.47
CA ALA A 13 -14.49 -39.47 11.19
C ALA A 13 -13.63 -38.20 11.26
N SER A 14 -12.34 -38.34 11.56
CA SER A 14 -11.37 -37.24 11.56
C SER A 14 -11.25 -36.57 10.19
N LEU A 15 -11.11 -37.36 9.12
CA LEU A 15 -11.05 -36.85 7.74
C LEU A 15 -12.33 -36.11 7.35
N THR A 16 -13.49 -36.61 7.75
CA THR A 16 -14.78 -35.98 7.47
C THR A 16 -14.87 -34.59 8.12
N VAL A 17 -14.38 -34.46 9.35
CA VAL A 17 -14.31 -33.17 10.06
C VAL A 17 -13.33 -32.22 9.37
N VAL A 18 -12.15 -32.71 8.97
CA VAL A 18 -11.14 -31.90 8.25
C VAL A 18 -11.67 -31.39 6.92
N ILE A 19 -12.32 -32.25 6.13
CA ILE A 19 -12.92 -31.88 4.84
C ILE A 19 -14.06 -30.88 5.05
N GLY A 20 -14.91 -31.07 6.07
CA GLY A 20 -15.98 -30.12 6.39
C GLY A 20 -15.44 -28.75 6.80
N ASN A 21 -14.35 -28.71 7.57
CA ASN A 21 -13.69 -27.46 7.95
C ASN A 21 -13.02 -26.78 6.75
N LEU A 22 -12.38 -27.56 5.87
CA LEU A 22 -11.76 -27.05 4.64
C LEU A 22 -12.83 -26.46 3.70
N LEU A 23 -13.97 -27.13 3.55
CA LEU A 23 -15.08 -26.65 2.72
C LEU A 23 -15.59 -25.30 3.22
N LYS A 24 -15.79 -25.16 4.54
CA LYS A 24 -16.18 -23.88 5.15
C LYS A 24 -15.14 -22.78 4.90
N HIS A 25 -13.86 -23.14 4.96
CA HIS A 25 -12.77 -22.20 4.71
C HIS A 25 -12.72 -21.71 3.27
N VAL A 26 -12.88 -22.63 2.31
CA VAL A 26 -12.95 -22.31 0.87
C VAL A 26 -14.15 -21.41 0.58
N GLN A 27 -15.33 -21.75 1.12
CA GLN A 27 -16.54 -20.95 0.92
C GLN A 27 -16.38 -19.51 1.47
N ALA A 28 -15.79 -19.35 2.65
CA ALA A 28 -15.52 -18.03 3.21
C ALA A 28 -14.53 -17.20 2.36
N HIS A 29 -13.56 -17.87 1.71
CA HIS A 29 -12.62 -17.21 0.81
C HIS A 29 -13.28 -16.82 -0.52
N ASP A 30 -14.17 -17.66 -1.05
CA ASP A 30 -14.95 -17.35 -2.26
C ASP A 30 -15.86 -16.13 -2.06
N ASP A 31 -16.51 -16.01 -0.90
CA ASP A 31 -17.32 -14.83 -0.56
C ASP A 31 -16.47 -13.55 -0.51
N GLN A 32 -15.25 -13.63 0.02
CA GLN A 32 -14.31 -12.51 0.04
C GLN A 32 -13.85 -12.14 -1.38
N PHE A 33 -13.58 -13.14 -2.22
CA PHE A 33 -13.20 -12.93 -3.61
C PHE A 33 -14.32 -12.26 -4.39
N ASN A 34 -15.56 -12.73 -4.25
CA ASN A 34 -16.72 -12.12 -4.90
C ASN A 34 -16.90 -10.66 -4.47
N LYS A 35 -16.77 -10.37 -3.18
CA LYS A 35 -16.83 -9.00 -2.66
C LYS A 35 -15.72 -8.09 -3.20
N LEU A 36 -14.51 -8.63 -3.37
CA LEU A 36 -13.39 -7.90 -3.98
C LEU A 36 -13.64 -7.67 -5.48
N HIS A 37 -14.17 -8.67 -6.16
CA HIS A 37 -14.49 -8.62 -7.58
C HIS A 37 -15.56 -7.57 -7.89
N GLU A 38 -16.63 -7.51 -7.10
CA GLU A 38 -17.66 -6.47 -7.21
C GLU A 38 -17.11 -5.06 -7.00
N ARG A 39 -16.18 -4.88 -6.04
CA ARG A 39 -15.51 -3.58 -5.82
C ARG A 39 -14.66 -3.16 -7.02
N PHE A 40 -13.96 -4.11 -7.63
CA PHE A 40 -13.14 -3.84 -8.79
C PHE A 40 -13.99 -3.45 -10.01
N GLN A 41 -15.09 -4.16 -10.26
CA GLN A 41 -16.03 -3.81 -11.34
C GLN A 41 -16.78 -2.50 -11.09
N SER A 42 -17.04 -2.16 -9.83
CA SER A 42 -17.72 -0.91 -9.46
C SER A 42 -16.79 0.32 -9.46
N THR A 43 -15.48 0.12 -9.66
CA THR A 43 -14.54 1.23 -9.82
C THR A 43 -14.59 1.66 -11.29
N PRO A 44 -14.99 2.90 -11.62
CA PRO A 44 -15.00 3.35 -13.00
C PRO A 44 -13.60 3.22 -13.59
N ALA A 45 -13.53 2.56 -14.75
CA ALA A 45 -12.31 2.40 -15.52
C ALA A 45 -11.59 3.75 -15.65
N LEU A 46 -10.28 3.73 -15.45
CA LEU A 46 -9.34 4.83 -15.71
C LEU A 46 -9.28 5.15 -17.21
N ASN A 47 -10.41 5.57 -17.79
CA ASN A 47 -10.52 6.05 -19.16
C ASN A 47 -10.85 7.54 -19.08
N GLU A 48 -9.83 8.35 -18.81
CA GLU A 48 -9.73 9.77 -19.20
C GLU A 48 -8.39 10.28 -18.65
N PHE A 49 -7.30 9.89 -19.31
CA PHE A 49 -6.07 10.68 -19.28
C PHE A 49 -6.26 11.82 -20.28
N GLU A 50 -6.94 12.89 -19.84
CA GLU A 50 -6.71 14.20 -20.44
C GLU A 50 -5.46 14.81 -19.79
N GLU A 51 -4.55 15.22 -20.67
CA GLU A 51 -3.35 15.98 -20.35
C GLU A 51 -3.71 17.32 -19.69
N GLN A 52 -3.59 17.46 -18.37
CA GLN A 52 -3.10 18.71 -17.80
C GLN A 52 -2.69 18.60 -16.32
N ASP A 53 -1.58 19.30 -16.04
CA ASP A 53 -1.04 19.71 -14.76
C ASP A 53 -0.24 18.70 -13.91
N PHE A 54 1.07 18.97 -13.94
CA PHE A 54 2.10 18.64 -12.97
C PHE A 54 1.62 18.89 -11.51
N SER A 55 0.89 17.94 -10.94
CA SER A 55 0.70 17.84 -9.49
C SER A 55 1.22 16.50 -9.01
N VAL A 56 2.51 16.51 -8.67
CA VAL A 56 3.26 15.54 -7.85
C VAL A 56 2.37 14.41 -7.32
N ALA A 57 2.37 13.30 -8.06
CA ALA A 57 1.82 12.05 -7.60
C ALA A 57 2.50 11.69 -6.26
N CYS A 58 1.68 11.72 -5.21
CA CYS A 58 2.03 11.12 -3.93
C CYS A 58 1.77 9.61 -4.07
N ASN A 59 2.65 8.91 -4.78
CA ASN A 59 2.66 7.46 -4.82
C ASN A 59 3.25 6.92 -3.51
N THR A 60 2.49 7.06 -2.44
CA THR A 60 2.57 6.20 -1.27
C THR A 60 1.15 5.85 -0.83
N SER A 61 0.49 5.02 -1.64
CA SER A 61 -0.60 4.18 -1.13
C SER A 61 0.04 3.18 -0.16
N LYS A 62 0.20 3.60 1.09
CA LYS A 62 0.27 2.69 2.22
C LYS A 62 -1.01 2.93 2.98
N GLU A 63 -1.90 1.94 2.89
CA GLU A 63 -3.12 1.87 3.68
C GLU A 63 -2.79 2.28 5.11
N ILE A 64 -3.34 3.42 5.51
CA ILE A 64 -3.42 3.78 6.92
C ILE A 64 -4.35 2.72 7.50
N PRO A 65 -3.93 1.92 8.50
CA PRO A 65 -4.82 0.95 9.14
C PRO A 65 -5.86 1.74 9.92
N VAL A 66 -6.95 2.09 9.26
CA VAL A 66 -8.14 2.65 9.89
C VAL A 66 -8.81 1.50 10.62
N SER A 67 -8.68 1.50 11.94
CA SER A 67 -9.33 0.53 12.82
C SER A 67 -10.81 0.44 12.50
N THR A 68 -11.27 -0.75 12.15
CA THR A 68 -12.65 -1.11 11.77
C THR A 68 -13.65 -1.00 12.93
N ASN A 69 -13.24 -0.49 14.09
CA ASN A 69 -14.10 -0.28 15.25
C ASN A 69 -14.32 1.22 15.53
N GLY A 70 -14.93 1.92 14.56
CA GLY A 70 -15.83 3.07 14.75
C GLY A 70 -15.41 4.30 15.59
N PHE A 71 -14.24 4.35 16.22
CA PHE A 71 -13.78 5.49 17.00
C PHE A 71 -12.26 5.65 16.85
N VAL A 72 -11.87 6.55 15.95
CA VAL A 72 -10.49 7.01 15.84
C VAL A 72 -10.36 8.29 16.67
N SER A 73 -9.48 8.29 17.67
CA SER A 73 -9.22 9.49 18.47
C SER A 73 -8.60 10.59 17.60
N VAL A 74 -9.05 11.83 17.78
CA VAL A 74 -8.51 13.01 17.09
C VAL A 74 -6.98 13.13 17.28
N GLU A 75 -6.47 12.77 18.46
CA GLU A 75 -5.03 12.77 18.73
C GLU A 75 -4.29 11.68 17.93
N HIS A 76 -4.93 10.54 17.68
CA HIS A 76 -4.34 9.50 16.83
C HIS A 76 -4.24 9.97 15.37
N VAL A 77 -5.30 10.58 14.83
CA VAL A 77 -5.29 11.14 13.46
C VAL A 77 -4.21 12.21 13.33
N LYS A 78 -4.15 13.13 14.30
CA LYS A 78 -3.17 14.22 14.33
C LYS A 78 -1.74 13.72 14.36
N ASN A 79 -1.44 12.69 15.16
CA ASN A 79 -0.10 12.12 15.24
C ASN A 79 0.27 11.38 13.95
N THR A 80 -0.64 10.58 13.39
CA THR A 80 -0.43 9.90 12.11
C THR A 80 -0.19 10.89 10.97
N MET A 81 -0.95 11.99 10.92
CA MET A 81 -0.73 13.05 9.94
C MET A 81 0.63 13.74 10.12
N LYS A 82 1.02 14.08 11.35
CA LYS A 82 2.33 14.67 11.63
C LYS A 82 3.48 13.76 11.20
N GLU A 83 3.38 12.47 11.49
CA GLU A 83 4.40 11.49 11.12
C GLU A 83 4.49 11.30 9.60
N ALA A 84 3.36 11.21 8.91
CA ALA A 84 3.31 11.15 7.45
C ALA A 84 3.91 12.41 6.80
N ILE A 85 3.60 13.60 7.32
CA ILE A 85 4.16 14.86 6.84
C ILE A 85 5.67 14.92 7.10
N ALA A 86 6.14 14.55 8.29
CA ALA A 86 7.57 14.54 8.61
C ALA A 86 8.34 13.62 7.67
N LYS A 87 7.83 12.41 7.43
CA LYS A 87 8.45 11.42 6.55
C LYS A 87 8.53 11.88 5.09
N THR A 88 7.46 12.49 4.58
CA THR A 88 7.45 13.03 3.22
C THR A 88 8.39 14.22 3.06
N TYR A 89 8.45 15.09 4.07
CA TYR A 89 9.37 16.22 4.08
C TYR A 89 10.84 15.77 4.12
N GLU A 90 11.17 14.82 4.99
CA GLU A 90 12.53 14.26 5.10
C GLU A 90 12.98 13.60 3.79
N THR A 91 12.09 12.84 3.14
CA THR A 91 12.36 12.23 1.83
C THR A 91 12.63 13.28 0.76
N ARG A 92 11.85 14.37 0.71
CA ARG A 92 12.05 15.47 -0.24
C ARG A 92 13.34 16.24 0.01
N VAL A 93 13.67 16.50 1.28
CA VAL A 93 14.92 17.16 1.66
C VAL A 93 16.12 16.30 1.26
N GLN A 94 16.02 14.98 1.42
CA GLN A 94 17.08 14.07 1.00
C GLN A 94 17.23 14.05 -0.52
N ALA A 95 16.13 14.01 -1.28
CA ALA A 95 16.18 14.11 -2.74
C ALA A 95 16.79 15.44 -3.21
N PHE A 96 16.43 16.56 -2.58
CA PHE A 96 17.02 17.87 -2.86
C PHE A 96 18.53 17.89 -2.57
N LYS A 97 18.96 17.32 -1.45
CA LYS A 97 20.39 17.26 -1.08
C LYS A 97 21.19 16.36 -2.02
N SER A 98 20.65 15.23 -2.42
CA SER A 98 21.37 14.25 -3.27
C SER A 98 21.40 14.63 -4.73
N TYR A 99 20.31 15.19 -5.26
CA TYR A 99 20.19 15.47 -6.69
C TYR A 99 20.31 16.96 -6.98
N VAL A 100 19.52 17.82 -6.33
CA VAL A 100 19.45 19.24 -6.71
C VAL A 100 20.73 20.00 -6.31
N LYS A 101 21.24 19.79 -5.09
CA LYS A 101 22.37 20.53 -4.55
C LYS A 101 23.67 20.40 -5.37
N PRO A 102 24.10 19.20 -5.84
CA PRO A 102 25.28 19.08 -6.69
C PRO A 102 25.15 19.83 -8.03
N TYR A 103 23.95 19.85 -8.62
CA TYR A 103 23.74 20.49 -9.92
C TYR A 103 23.56 22.00 -9.82
N ILE A 104 23.05 22.57 -8.71
CA ILE A 104 23.00 24.02 -8.52
C ILE A 104 24.40 24.62 -8.70
N LYS A 105 25.39 24.06 -8.00
CA LYS A 105 26.78 24.53 -8.11
C LYS A 105 27.31 24.41 -9.55
N ARG A 106 27.00 23.28 -10.21
CA ARG A 106 27.43 23.05 -11.59
C ARG A 106 26.79 24.02 -12.58
N ILE A 107 25.53 24.38 -12.37
CA ILE A 107 24.80 25.35 -13.18
C ILE A 107 25.38 26.75 -12.98
N GLU A 108 25.71 27.12 -11.73
CA GLU A 108 26.38 28.39 -11.44
C GLU A 108 27.77 28.47 -12.10
N GLU A 109 28.54 27.39 -12.08
CA GLU A 109 29.86 27.30 -12.75
C GLU A 109 29.75 27.43 -14.28
N LEU A 110 28.66 26.94 -14.87
CA LEU A 110 28.41 26.99 -16.31
C LEU A 110 27.61 28.23 -16.74
N ARG A 111 27.25 29.09 -15.79
CA ARG A 111 26.45 30.28 -16.07
C ARG A 111 27.27 31.22 -16.94
N MET A 112 26.70 31.62 -18.07
CA MET A 112 27.33 32.57 -18.98
C MET A 112 27.52 33.92 -18.25
N PRO A 113 28.67 34.59 -18.44
CA PRO A 113 28.90 35.91 -17.88
C PRO A 113 27.83 36.89 -18.37
N GLU A 114 27.44 37.84 -17.52
CA GLU A 114 26.40 38.83 -17.85
C GLU A 114 26.72 39.67 -19.09
N ASN A 115 27.98 39.72 -19.52
CA ASN A 115 28.46 40.48 -20.67
C ASN A 115 28.72 39.61 -21.91
N TYR A 116 28.20 38.38 -21.96
CA TYR A 116 28.34 37.54 -23.13
C TYR A 116 27.43 38.06 -24.26
N HIS A 117 28.03 38.56 -25.33
CA HIS A 117 27.34 38.95 -26.55
C HIS A 117 27.52 37.86 -27.62
N LEU A 118 26.41 37.48 -28.25
CA LEU A 118 26.33 36.47 -29.31
C LEU A 118 26.97 36.94 -30.62
#